data_AF-F9PBZ1-F1
#
_entry.id   AF-F9PBZ1-F1
#
_cell.length_a   1.000
_cell.length_b   1.000
_cell.length_c   1.000
_cell.angle_alpha   90.00
_cell.angle_beta   90.00
_cell.angle_gamma   90.00
#
_symmetry.space_group_name_H-M   'P 1'
#
loop_
_entity.id
_entity.type
_entity.pdbx_description
1 polymer ?
#
loop_
_entity_poly.entity_id
_entity_poly.type
_entity_poly.pdbx_seq_one_letter_code
_entity_poly.pdbx_strand_id
1 'polypeptide(L)'
;MNKKKKFSIFSFLIVVLTTIFVFSLNKTFAETPEVSVSGKFVDTIQNVKVSNNEGGELNWDLQQWATFRINADYNLSGKNVKAGDSTVVTVPDALMITNTSFKIRDINTNEIIANAEVSPDNKSITITYTDYVEKHSDTSGSFFFYARIDFKKHPQKGEVPVEITINKETKIAGKVSFTGVGDGNPRLLTKTSWVNAGDQREIQYTISVNRTKQNIKNVTLEDHLQFTNASYVKDSIKIIKGKFSYDTGEWVFSDRVDVTDQHKITISEDGQSFVIDLGDVTENDQYRIAYNVRLNYDPADGEVLKNEATLKGLGIETKNVTNAAAVQIAGGSGVGYVFSINIHKVDDANQPLKGAKFRVVRQANNQVIGEFESDENGNIAVGKLLKDKYILTEIEAPSGHIIKEADTVVNVEDFGADHSVTKTIVNPKEETTTTTTTTTTTTTTTTTTEETTTTTTTTEEPKTTSTTTTEEPKTTSTTTTEEPKTTSTTTTEEPTTTSTTTTTEEPKTTSTTTTEEPTTTSTTTTEEPKTTSTTTTEEPKTTSTTTTEESKTTSTTTSTTTTTTTGEEPKTTVTTTNDKPGLPKTGEGKGTLVTIIGFVTLISSIILVAFLHKSKKD
;
A
#
# COMPACT_ATOMS: atom_id res chain seq x y z
N MET A 1 38.01 -25.51 -47.91
CA MET A 1 36.88 -24.55 -48.02
C MET A 1 37.39 -23.21 -48.54
N ASN A 2 36.78 -22.65 -49.59
CA ASN A 2 37.40 -21.62 -50.43
C ASN A 2 37.46 -20.21 -49.76
N LYS A 3 38.54 -19.44 -49.94
CA LYS A 3 38.77 -18.14 -49.23
C LYS A 3 37.60 -17.14 -49.42
N LYS A 4 36.97 -17.13 -50.61
CA LYS A 4 35.78 -16.31 -50.91
C LYS A 4 34.56 -16.60 -50.00
N LYS A 5 34.35 -17.85 -49.55
CA LYS A 5 33.26 -18.18 -48.60
C LYS A 5 33.52 -17.60 -47.20
N LYS A 6 34.78 -17.60 -46.73
CA LYS A 6 35.13 -17.00 -45.43
C LYS A 6 34.86 -15.50 -45.39
N PHE A 7 35.24 -14.77 -46.44
CA PHE A 7 35.01 -13.32 -46.51
C PHE A 7 33.52 -12.96 -46.58
N SER A 8 32.71 -13.74 -47.32
CA SER A 8 31.26 -13.54 -47.41
C SER A 8 30.56 -13.77 -46.06
N ILE A 9 30.96 -14.79 -45.30
CA ILE A 9 30.38 -15.08 -43.97
C ILE A 9 30.78 -14.01 -42.96
N PHE A 10 32.05 -13.58 -42.97
CA PHE A 10 32.53 -12.53 -42.06
C PHE A 10 31.86 -11.18 -42.32
N SER A 11 31.68 -10.81 -43.60
CA SER A 11 30.95 -9.60 -43.98
C SER A 11 29.47 -9.66 -43.61
N PHE A 12 28.83 -10.82 -43.73
CA PHE A 12 27.43 -11.00 -43.32
C PHE A 12 27.28 -10.91 -41.79
N LEU A 13 28.21 -11.51 -41.03
CA LEU A 13 28.21 -11.44 -39.56
C LEU A 13 28.40 -10.00 -39.05
N ILE A 14 29.28 -9.22 -39.69
CA ILE A 14 29.46 -7.78 -39.38
C ILE A 14 28.19 -6.99 -39.70
N VAL A 15 27.54 -7.23 -40.84
CA VAL A 15 26.27 -6.56 -41.16
C VAL A 15 25.20 -6.92 -40.12
N VAL A 16 25.05 -8.19 -39.75
CA VAL A 16 24.11 -8.62 -38.70
C VAL A 16 24.42 -7.96 -37.35
N LEU A 17 25.68 -7.97 -36.90
CA LEU A 17 26.12 -7.31 -35.66
C LEU A 17 25.86 -5.80 -35.68
N THR A 18 26.16 -5.11 -36.78
CA THR A 18 25.87 -3.67 -36.91
C THR A 18 24.38 -3.37 -36.97
N THR A 19 23.56 -4.20 -37.62
CA THR A 19 22.10 -4.04 -37.55
C THR A 19 21.56 -4.27 -36.15
N ILE A 20 22.04 -5.29 -35.42
CA ILE A 20 21.66 -5.51 -34.01
C ILE A 20 22.07 -4.29 -33.18
N PHE A 21 23.30 -3.79 -33.33
CA PHE A 21 23.80 -2.63 -32.59
C PHE A 21 23.03 -1.32 -32.91
N VAL A 22 22.63 -1.12 -34.17
CA VAL A 22 21.80 0.03 -34.59
C VAL A 22 20.36 -0.11 -34.08
N PHE A 23 19.78 -1.32 -34.03
CA PHE A 23 18.49 -1.54 -33.38
C PHE A 23 18.58 -1.42 -31.84
N SER A 24 19.71 -1.74 -31.22
CA SER A 24 19.96 -1.48 -29.78
C SER A 24 20.08 0.01 -29.46
N LEU A 25 20.62 0.82 -30.39
CA LEU A 25 20.75 2.27 -30.23
C LEU A 25 19.48 3.05 -30.61
N ASN A 26 18.59 2.46 -31.42
CA ASN A 26 17.26 3.01 -31.71
C ASN A 26 16.21 2.63 -30.64
N LYS A 27 16.58 2.62 -29.35
CA LYS A 27 15.63 3.00 -28.30
C LYS A 27 15.28 4.47 -28.54
N THR A 28 14.30 4.74 -29.40
CA THR A 28 13.57 6.00 -29.35
C THR A 28 12.93 6.07 -27.99
N PHE A 29 13.59 6.75 -27.05
CA PHE A 29 12.95 7.14 -25.81
C PHE A 29 11.70 7.92 -26.21
N ALA A 30 10.53 7.34 -25.97
CA ALA A 30 9.32 8.13 -25.91
C ALA A 30 9.60 9.23 -24.88
N GLU A 31 9.36 10.48 -25.25
CA GLU A 31 9.40 11.57 -24.28
C GLU A 31 8.37 11.20 -23.20
N THR A 32 8.85 10.77 -22.04
CA THR A 32 7.97 10.45 -20.91
C THR A 32 7.26 11.75 -20.55
N PRO A 33 5.91 11.77 -20.54
CA PRO A 33 5.17 13.00 -20.29
C PRO A 33 5.64 13.61 -18.97
N GLU A 34 6.02 14.88 -19.02
CA GLU A 34 6.76 15.53 -17.94
C GLU A 34 5.82 15.70 -16.72
N VAL A 35 6.03 14.85 -15.70
CA VAL A 35 5.21 14.85 -14.49
C VAL A 35 5.54 16.10 -13.67
N SER A 36 4.59 17.03 -13.58
CA SER A 36 4.72 18.19 -12.71
C SER A 36 4.58 17.79 -11.24
N VAL A 37 5.60 18.12 -10.44
CA VAL A 37 5.64 17.89 -8.99
C VAL A 37 5.87 19.21 -8.26
N SER A 38 5.47 19.29 -6.98
CA SER A 38 5.56 20.51 -6.18
C SER A 38 6.96 20.79 -5.60
N GLY A 39 7.73 19.75 -5.30
CA GLY A 39 9.12 19.83 -4.84
C GLY A 39 10.14 19.43 -5.92
N LYS A 40 11.36 19.04 -5.50
CA LYS A 40 12.37 18.49 -6.41
C LYS A 40 12.19 16.99 -6.61
N PHE A 41 12.73 16.46 -7.71
CA PHE A 41 12.97 15.04 -7.84
C PHE A 41 14.14 14.61 -6.93
N VAL A 42 13.97 13.48 -6.25
CA VAL A 42 14.99 12.85 -5.42
C VAL A 42 15.14 11.40 -5.87
N ASP A 43 16.37 10.93 -6.10
CA ASP A 43 16.63 9.49 -6.23
C ASP A 43 16.68 8.88 -4.83
N THR A 44 15.71 8.03 -4.51
CA THR A 44 15.52 7.43 -3.17
C THR A 44 15.53 5.90 -3.18
N ILE A 45 15.34 5.29 -4.36
CA ILE A 45 15.20 3.84 -4.51
C ILE A 45 16.58 3.20 -4.56
N GLN A 46 16.88 2.29 -3.64
CA GLN A 46 18.13 1.54 -3.64
C GLN A 46 18.01 0.35 -4.61
N ASN A 47 17.10 -0.58 -4.30
CA ASN A 47 16.90 -1.83 -5.02
C ASN A 47 15.51 -1.87 -5.68
N VAL A 48 15.39 -2.63 -6.77
CA VAL A 48 14.12 -3.04 -7.37
C VAL A 48 14.18 -4.53 -7.69
N LYS A 49 13.09 -5.27 -7.46
CA LYS A 49 13.00 -6.71 -7.80
C LYS A 49 11.58 -7.16 -8.12
N VAL A 50 11.47 -8.08 -9.07
CA VAL A 50 10.23 -8.82 -9.33
C VAL A 50 10.04 -9.94 -8.30
N SER A 51 8.79 -10.18 -7.91
CA SER A 51 8.37 -11.36 -7.14
C SER A 51 7.00 -11.85 -7.65
N ASN A 52 6.57 -13.02 -7.21
CA ASN A 52 5.20 -13.48 -7.44
C ASN A 52 4.16 -12.62 -6.67
N ASN A 53 2.88 -12.95 -6.80
CA ASN A 53 1.77 -12.22 -6.18
C ASN A 53 1.78 -12.29 -4.65
N GLU A 54 2.51 -13.24 -4.08
CA GLU A 54 2.65 -13.55 -2.66
C GLU A 54 3.97 -13.00 -2.07
N GLY A 55 4.80 -12.31 -2.86
CA GLY A 55 6.10 -11.76 -2.44
C GLY A 55 7.29 -12.73 -2.54
N GLY A 56 7.06 -13.99 -2.93
CA GLY A 56 8.08 -15.03 -3.13
C GLY A 56 8.65 -15.10 -4.55
N GLU A 57 9.42 -16.15 -4.85
CA GLU A 57 10.02 -16.32 -6.18
C GLU A 57 8.97 -16.49 -7.29
N LEU A 58 9.20 -15.83 -8.43
CA LEU A 58 8.43 -16.02 -9.65
C LEU A 58 9.22 -16.94 -10.60
N ASN A 59 8.94 -18.25 -10.52
CA ASN A 59 9.67 -19.29 -11.25
C ASN A 59 8.82 -20.03 -12.31
N TRP A 60 7.68 -19.46 -12.70
CA TRP A 60 6.76 -19.99 -13.71
C TRP A 60 6.48 -18.99 -14.84
N ASP A 61 6.05 -19.51 -16.00
CA ASP A 61 5.60 -18.68 -17.13
C ASP A 61 4.28 -17.96 -16.75
N LEU A 62 4.28 -16.63 -16.82
CA LEU A 62 3.08 -15.81 -16.72
C LEU A 62 2.14 -16.13 -17.89
N GLN A 63 0.91 -16.49 -17.57
CA GLN A 63 -0.17 -16.60 -18.56
C GLN A 63 -0.68 -15.21 -18.94
N GLN A 64 -1.50 -15.13 -19.98
CA GLN A 64 -2.28 -13.92 -20.25
C GLN A 64 -3.09 -13.55 -19.00
N TRP A 65 -3.10 -12.26 -18.66
CA TRP A 65 -3.71 -11.68 -17.44
C TRP A 65 -3.01 -11.99 -16.11
N ALA A 66 -2.00 -12.86 -16.06
CA ALA A 66 -1.25 -13.10 -14.84
C ALA A 66 -0.49 -11.83 -14.41
N THR A 67 -0.63 -11.50 -13.14
CA THR A 67 0.06 -10.39 -12.47
C THR A 67 1.29 -10.91 -11.71
N PHE A 68 2.15 -9.97 -11.32
CA PHE A 68 3.29 -10.17 -10.44
C PHE A 68 3.57 -8.87 -9.68
N ARG A 69 4.36 -8.92 -8.59
CA ARG A 69 4.76 -7.71 -7.86
C ARG A 69 6.09 -7.17 -8.38
N ILE A 70 6.20 -5.85 -8.43
CA ILE A 70 7.47 -5.11 -8.45
C ILE A 70 7.64 -4.54 -7.04
N ASN A 71 8.76 -4.87 -6.41
CA ASN A 71 9.13 -4.44 -5.06
C ASN A 71 10.29 -3.47 -5.15
N ALA A 72 10.32 -2.45 -4.31
CA ALA A 72 11.37 -1.44 -4.26
C ALA A 72 11.72 -1.09 -2.82
N ASP A 73 13.02 -1.05 -2.53
CA ASP A 73 13.55 -0.58 -1.24
C ASP A 73 13.95 0.89 -1.38
N TYR A 74 13.59 1.74 -0.42
CA TYR A 74 13.93 3.16 -0.42
C TYR A 74 14.64 3.60 0.86
N ASN A 75 15.49 4.62 0.72
CA ASN A 75 16.22 5.22 1.83
C ASN A 75 16.37 6.73 1.60
N LEU A 76 16.02 7.53 2.59
CA LEU A 76 16.01 9.00 2.55
C LEU A 76 17.22 9.63 3.27
N SER A 77 18.03 8.85 3.99
CA SER A 77 19.21 9.33 4.74
C SER A 77 20.15 10.14 3.86
N GLY A 78 20.56 11.31 4.36
CA GLY A 78 21.52 12.19 3.68
C GLY A 78 21.01 12.88 2.39
N LYS A 79 19.76 12.64 1.96
CA LYS A 79 19.22 13.19 0.70
C LYS A 79 18.55 14.57 0.84
N ASN A 80 18.42 15.07 2.07
CA ASN A 80 17.76 16.35 2.40
C ASN A 80 16.40 16.48 1.70
N VAL A 81 15.54 15.49 1.94
CA VAL A 81 14.20 15.37 1.37
C VAL A 81 13.25 16.28 2.15
N LYS A 82 12.31 16.91 1.46
CA LYS A 82 11.32 17.83 2.04
C LYS A 82 9.89 17.44 1.68
N ALA A 83 8.93 18.04 2.38
CA ALA A 83 7.52 17.88 2.02
C ALA A 83 7.28 18.35 0.57
N GLY A 84 6.62 17.53 -0.24
CA GLY A 84 6.36 17.78 -1.66
C GLY A 84 7.48 17.34 -2.62
N ASP A 85 8.66 17.00 -2.13
CA ASP A 85 9.68 16.32 -2.95
C ASP A 85 9.14 14.97 -3.45
N SER A 86 9.65 14.50 -4.58
CA SER A 86 9.06 13.34 -5.27
C SER A 86 10.07 12.37 -5.87
N THR A 87 9.63 11.12 -6.03
CA THR A 87 10.32 10.07 -6.80
C THR A 87 9.33 9.45 -7.78
N VAL A 88 9.66 9.45 -9.07
CA VAL A 88 8.81 8.85 -10.11
C VAL A 88 9.35 7.48 -10.49
N VAL A 89 8.50 6.46 -10.45
CA VAL A 89 8.79 5.07 -10.83
C VAL A 89 8.02 4.75 -12.10
N THR A 90 8.69 4.45 -13.20
CA THR A 90 8.06 4.14 -14.51
C THR A 90 8.37 2.71 -14.92
N VAL A 91 7.33 1.96 -15.31
CA VAL A 91 7.48 0.58 -15.83
C VAL A 91 7.72 0.60 -17.35
N PRO A 92 8.42 -0.39 -17.93
CA PRO A 92 8.73 -0.39 -19.35
C PRO A 92 7.47 -0.67 -20.16
N ASP A 93 7.47 -0.30 -21.45
CA ASP A 93 6.25 -0.25 -22.25
C ASP A 93 5.58 -1.62 -22.52
N ALA A 94 6.29 -2.72 -22.25
CA ALA A 94 5.76 -4.09 -22.27
C ALA A 94 4.91 -4.44 -21.02
N LEU A 95 4.91 -3.60 -19.98
CA LEU A 95 4.14 -3.78 -18.75
C LEU A 95 3.00 -2.77 -18.63
N MET A 96 2.09 -3.04 -17.70
CA MET A 96 1.14 -2.06 -17.17
C MET A 96 0.88 -2.30 -15.68
N ILE A 97 0.59 -1.22 -14.96
CA ILE A 97 0.27 -1.21 -13.52
C ILE A 97 -1.22 -1.56 -13.36
N THR A 98 -1.58 -2.36 -12.36
CA THR A 98 -2.95 -2.90 -12.18
C THR A 98 -3.70 -2.40 -10.94
N ASN A 99 -3.07 -1.55 -10.14
CA ASN A 99 -3.56 -1.08 -8.84
C ASN A 99 -3.86 0.44 -8.87
N THR A 100 -4.57 0.87 -7.84
CA THR A 100 -4.84 2.27 -7.51
C THR A 100 -3.72 2.90 -6.68
N SER A 101 -3.76 4.23 -6.55
CA SER A 101 -2.88 5.00 -5.66
C SER A 101 -2.92 4.47 -4.23
N PHE A 102 -1.77 4.47 -3.56
CA PHE A 102 -1.59 3.92 -2.22
C PHE A 102 -0.74 4.85 -1.34
N LYS A 103 -0.58 4.49 -0.06
CA LYS A 103 0.18 5.27 0.92
C LYS A 103 1.33 4.44 1.47
N ILE A 104 2.48 5.07 1.66
CA ILE A 104 3.63 4.52 2.37
C ILE A 104 3.56 5.05 3.81
N ARG A 105 3.60 4.16 4.80
CA ARG A 105 3.36 4.52 6.21
C ARG A 105 4.48 4.08 7.14
N ASP A 106 4.66 4.82 8.23
CA ASP A 106 5.51 4.37 9.33
C ASP A 106 4.86 3.17 10.04
N ILE A 107 5.62 2.10 10.26
CA ILE A 107 5.13 0.86 10.88
C ILE A 107 4.77 1.00 12.37
N ASN A 108 5.32 2.00 13.06
CA ASN A 108 5.14 2.21 14.49
C ASN A 108 4.09 3.29 14.77
N THR A 109 4.10 4.40 14.02
CA THR A 109 3.20 5.54 14.25
C THR A 109 1.98 5.58 13.33
N ASN A 110 1.96 4.76 12.26
CA ASN A 110 0.94 4.76 11.20
C ASN A 110 0.82 6.11 10.44
N GLU A 111 1.72 7.06 10.68
CA GLU A 111 1.83 8.31 9.92
C GLU A 111 2.19 8.04 8.46
N ILE A 112 1.78 8.96 7.57
CA ILE A 112 2.03 8.82 6.13
C ILE A 112 3.41 9.39 5.83
N ILE A 113 4.34 8.55 5.37
CA ILE A 113 5.68 8.94 4.90
C ILE A 113 5.58 9.55 3.49
N ALA A 114 4.78 8.93 2.62
CA ALA A 114 4.56 9.38 1.25
C ALA A 114 3.20 8.94 0.70
N ASN A 115 2.66 9.70 -0.25
CA ASN A 115 1.53 9.29 -1.09
C ASN A 115 2.08 8.82 -2.45
N ALA A 116 1.65 7.64 -2.92
CA ALA A 116 2.10 7.05 -4.17
C ALA A 116 0.95 7.08 -5.19
N GLU A 117 0.97 8.07 -6.08
CA GLU A 117 -0.08 8.30 -7.07
C GLU A 117 0.19 7.51 -8.36
N VAL A 118 -0.74 6.63 -8.74
CA VAL A 118 -0.61 5.79 -9.94
C VAL A 118 -1.19 6.51 -11.16
N SER A 119 -0.42 6.59 -12.24
CA SER A 119 -0.87 7.02 -13.56
C SER A 119 -0.79 5.84 -14.54
N PRO A 120 -1.93 5.16 -14.82
CA PRO A 120 -1.96 4.01 -15.72
C PRO A 120 -1.52 4.36 -17.15
N ASP A 121 -1.96 5.53 -17.65
CA ASP A 121 -1.65 6.00 -19.01
C ASP A 121 -0.16 6.32 -19.20
N ASN A 122 0.46 6.96 -18.19
CA ASN A 122 1.89 7.26 -18.19
C ASN A 122 2.75 6.06 -17.74
N LYS A 123 2.13 4.94 -17.38
CA LYS A 123 2.78 3.73 -16.85
C LYS A 123 3.71 4.02 -15.67
N SER A 124 3.32 4.95 -14.81
CA SER A 124 4.17 5.49 -13.74
C SER A 124 3.46 5.61 -12.39
N ILE A 125 4.27 5.69 -11.32
CA ILE A 125 3.86 5.95 -9.95
C ILE A 125 4.68 7.14 -9.44
N THR A 126 4.01 8.16 -8.92
CA THR A 126 4.65 9.35 -8.35
C THR A 126 4.57 9.30 -6.83
N ILE A 127 5.70 9.04 -6.18
CA ILE A 127 5.84 8.98 -4.73
C ILE A 127 6.16 10.38 -4.23
N THR A 128 5.20 11.04 -3.58
CA THR A 128 5.35 12.40 -3.02
C THR A 128 5.51 12.32 -1.51
N TYR A 129 6.62 12.83 -0.98
CA TYR A 129 6.93 12.82 0.45
C TYR A 129 6.11 13.85 1.22
N THR A 130 5.69 13.50 2.43
CA THR A 130 4.93 14.37 3.35
C THR A 130 5.87 15.19 4.25
N ASP A 131 5.31 15.96 5.18
CA ASP A 131 6.08 16.62 6.25
C ASP A 131 6.65 15.65 7.31
N TYR A 132 6.35 14.34 7.21
CA TYR A 132 6.96 13.30 8.04
C TYR A 132 8.50 13.30 7.93
N VAL A 133 9.03 13.47 6.70
CA VAL A 133 10.49 13.45 6.43
C VAL A 133 11.22 14.68 6.95
N GLU A 134 10.49 15.71 7.37
CA GLU A 134 11.04 16.92 8.00
C GLU A 134 10.97 16.84 9.54
N LYS A 135 10.42 15.76 10.10
CA LYS A 135 10.29 15.50 11.55
C LYS A 135 11.06 14.25 12.00
N HIS A 136 11.37 13.35 11.07
CA HIS A 136 12.10 12.12 11.30
C HIS A 136 13.40 12.09 10.49
N SER A 137 14.41 11.39 11.00
CA SER A 137 15.69 11.14 10.34
C SER A 137 15.89 9.64 10.10
N ASP A 138 16.86 9.31 9.24
CA ASP A 138 17.15 7.94 8.80
C ASP A 138 15.95 7.14 8.27
N THR A 139 14.98 7.85 7.68
CA THR A 139 13.77 7.24 7.12
C THR A 139 14.09 6.30 5.97
N SER A 140 13.69 5.04 6.10
CA SER A 140 13.87 4.00 5.08
C SER A 140 12.77 2.95 5.16
N GLY A 141 12.63 2.15 4.11
CA GLY A 141 11.59 1.12 4.05
C GLY A 141 11.47 0.49 2.68
N SER A 142 10.30 -0.06 2.38
CA SER A 142 10.01 -0.66 1.08
C SER A 142 8.55 -0.44 0.67
N PHE A 143 8.28 -0.59 -0.62
CA PHE A 143 6.93 -0.66 -1.16
C PHE A 143 6.87 -1.66 -2.32
N PHE A 144 5.66 -2.09 -2.63
CA PHE A 144 5.40 -2.95 -3.77
C PHE A 144 4.13 -2.53 -4.49
N PHE A 145 4.07 -2.87 -5.77
CA PHE A 145 2.88 -2.71 -6.59
C PHE A 145 2.78 -3.87 -7.58
N TYR A 146 1.56 -4.23 -7.95
CA TYR A 146 1.32 -5.25 -8.97
C TYR A 146 1.42 -4.65 -10.38
N ALA A 147 1.98 -5.45 -11.28
CA ALA A 147 2.01 -5.20 -12.70
C ALA A 147 1.63 -6.49 -13.46
N ARG A 148 1.35 -6.35 -14.75
CA ARG A 148 1.21 -7.47 -15.70
C ARG A 148 1.81 -7.13 -17.04
N ILE A 149 2.01 -8.14 -17.89
CA ILE A 149 2.33 -7.92 -19.30
C ILE A 149 1.16 -7.18 -19.98
N ASP A 150 1.50 -6.09 -20.66
CA ASP A 150 0.66 -5.42 -21.65
C ASP A 150 0.71 -6.25 -22.94
N PHE A 151 -0.05 -7.35 -22.96
CA PHE A 151 -0.02 -8.32 -24.06
C PHE A 151 -0.52 -7.74 -25.39
N LYS A 152 -1.14 -6.55 -25.40
CA LYS A 152 -1.51 -5.84 -26.63
C LYS A 152 -0.28 -5.18 -27.27
N LYS A 153 0.66 -4.69 -26.47
CA LYS A 153 1.99 -4.23 -26.91
C LYS A 153 3.02 -5.36 -27.02
N HIS A 154 2.87 -6.44 -26.26
CA HIS A 154 3.82 -7.56 -26.19
C HIS A 154 3.11 -8.94 -26.29
N PRO A 155 2.55 -9.30 -27.47
CA PRO A 155 1.76 -10.54 -27.62
C PRO A 155 2.59 -11.83 -27.68
N GLN A 156 3.87 -11.75 -28.06
CA GLN A 156 4.73 -12.92 -28.28
C GLN A 156 5.13 -13.66 -27.00
N LYS A 157 5.33 -14.98 -27.11
CA LYS A 157 5.97 -15.81 -26.09
C LYS A 157 7.45 -15.42 -25.93
N GLY A 158 7.95 -15.33 -24.70
CA GLY A 158 9.37 -15.12 -24.44
C GLY A 158 9.69 -14.63 -23.02
N GLU A 159 10.97 -14.36 -22.77
CA GLU A 159 11.41 -13.62 -21.58
C GLU A 159 11.27 -12.12 -21.82
N VAL A 160 10.66 -11.42 -20.86
CA VAL A 160 10.48 -9.97 -20.86
C VAL A 160 11.37 -9.37 -19.76
N PRO A 161 12.39 -8.55 -20.09
CA PRO A 161 13.19 -7.86 -19.09
C PRO A 161 12.35 -6.79 -18.38
N VAL A 162 12.48 -6.69 -17.05
CA VAL A 162 11.79 -5.69 -16.24
C VAL A 162 12.76 -4.56 -15.90
N GLU A 163 12.84 -3.60 -16.82
CA GLU A 163 13.63 -2.37 -16.70
C GLU A 163 12.78 -1.26 -16.09
N ILE A 164 13.01 -0.91 -14.82
CA ILE A 164 12.26 0.12 -14.09
C ILE A 164 13.04 1.43 -14.17
N THR A 165 12.41 2.53 -14.59
CA THR A 165 13.05 3.84 -14.63
C THR A 165 12.66 4.67 -13.39
N ILE A 166 13.65 5.02 -12.59
CA ILE A 166 13.53 5.85 -11.38
C ILE A 166 13.98 7.27 -11.75
N ASN A 167 13.04 8.20 -11.76
CA ASN A 167 13.19 9.57 -12.29
C ASN A 167 13.69 9.59 -13.75
N LYS A 168 15.01 9.46 -13.96
CA LYS A 168 15.67 9.42 -15.28
C LYS A 168 16.71 8.29 -15.42
N GLU A 169 16.89 7.46 -14.40
CA GLU A 169 17.87 6.35 -14.39
C GLU A 169 17.16 4.99 -14.42
N THR A 170 17.60 4.08 -15.28
CA THR A 170 16.99 2.75 -15.43
C THR A 170 17.71 1.71 -14.57
N LYS A 171 16.96 1.02 -13.71
CA LYS A 171 17.40 -0.10 -12.88
C LYS A 171 16.76 -1.41 -13.36
N ILE A 172 17.52 -2.50 -13.35
CA ILE A 172 17.04 -3.83 -13.77
C ILE A 172 16.42 -4.52 -12.55
N ALA A 173 15.10 -4.75 -12.58
CA ALA A 173 14.37 -5.47 -11.52
C ALA A 173 14.28 -7.00 -11.75
N GLY A 174 14.91 -7.49 -12.82
CA GLY A 174 14.91 -8.90 -13.22
C GLY A 174 14.26 -9.13 -14.57
N LYS A 175 13.63 -10.29 -14.73
CA LYS A 175 12.89 -10.71 -15.93
C LYS A 175 11.68 -11.55 -15.55
N VAL A 176 10.70 -11.63 -16.45
CA VAL A 176 9.54 -12.52 -16.33
C VAL A 176 9.39 -13.34 -17.61
N SER A 177 9.01 -14.60 -17.50
CA SER A 177 8.65 -15.42 -18.67
C SER A 177 7.17 -15.23 -18.96
N PHE A 178 6.80 -15.06 -20.23
CA PHE A 178 5.42 -14.91 -20.68
C PHE A 178 5.06 -16.02 -21.68
N THR A 179 3.91 -16.68 -21.51
CA THR A 179 3.46 -17.77 -22.40
C THR A 179 3.16 -17.32 -23.83
N GLY A 180 3.01 -16.01 -24.04
CA GLY A 180 2.38 -15.45 -25.24
C GLY A 180 0.86 -15.41 -25.10
N VAL A 181 0.22 -14.66 -26.00
CA VAL A 181 -1.22 -14.68 -26.22
C VAL A 181 -1.63 -16.04 -26.81
N GLY A 182 -2.64 -16.68 -26.22
CA GLY A 182 -3.13 -17.99 -26.63
C GLY A 182 -4.03 -17.95 -27.87
N ASP A 183 -4.61 -19.11 -28.22
CA ASP A 183 -5.64 -19.28 -29.26
C ASP A 183 -7.08 -19.15 -28.71
N GLY A 184 -7.21 -18.72 -27.46
CA GLY A 184 -8.47 -18.56 -26.75
C GLY A 184 -9.06 -19.84 -26.15
N ASN A 185 -8.71 -21.02 -26.69
CA ASN A 185 -9.11 -22.36 -26.26
C ASN A 185 -10.59 -22.44 -25.76
N PRO A 186 -11.59 -22.55 -26.68
CA PRO A 186 -13.00 -22.54 -26.31
C PRO A 186 -13.36 -23.68 -25.36
N ARG A 187 -13.91 -23.34 -24.19
CA ARG A 187 -14.39 -24.30 -23.19
C ARG A 187 -15.90 -24.20 -23.00
N LEU A 188 -16.52 -25.33 -22.64
CA LEU A 188 -17.95 -25.40 -22.35
C LEU A 188 -18.34 -24.52 -21.15
N LEU A 189 -17.48 -24.46 -20.13
CA LEU A 189 -17.66 -23.63 -18.95
C LEU A 189 -16.35 -22.90 -18.63
N THR A 190 -16.44 -21.60 -18.34
CA THR A 190 -15.34 -20.79 -17.81
C THR A 190 -15.86 -19.80 -16.79
N LYS A 191 -15.03 -19.43 -15.82
CA LYS A 191 -15.35 -18.47 -14.77
C LYS A 191 -14.18 -17.52 -14.56
N THR A 192 -14.47 -16.24 -14.56
CA THR A 192 -13.52 -15.15 -14.34
C THR A 192 -14.04 -14.20 -13.27
N SER A 193 -13.15 -13.42 -12.68
CA SER A 193 -13.47 -12.41 -11.67
C SER A 193 -12.68 -11.13 -11.91
N TRP A 194 -13.15 -10.05 -11.30
CA TRP A 194 -12.48 -8.78 -11.18
C TRP A 194 -12.82 -8.15 -9.83
N VAL A 195 -11.81 -7.94 -8.98
CA VAL A 195 -11.98 -7.17 -7.73
C VAL A 195 -12.08 -5.70 -8.11
N ASN A 196 -13.10 -5.00 -7.63
CA ASN A 196 -13.31 -3.59 -7.97
C ASN A 196 -12.21 -2.74 -7.31
N ALA A 197 -11.41 -2.04 -8.13
CA ALA A 197 -10.26 -1.27 -7.66
C ALA A 197 -10.65 0.00 -6.87
N GLY A 198 -11.88 0.51 -7.07
CA GLY A 198 -12.43 1.63 -6.30
C GLY A 198 -13.13 1.21 -5.01
N ASP A 199 -13.50 -0.07 -4.88
CA ASP A 199 -14.10 -0.65 -3.68
C ASP A 199 -13.77 -2.16 -3.61
N GLN A 200 -12.69 -2.48 -2.92
CA GLN A 200 -12.13 -3.83 -2.86
C GLN A 200 -13.07 -4.86 -2.21
N ARG A 201 -14.15 -4.42 -1.54
CA ARG A 201 -15.19 -5.30 -1.01
C ARG A 201 -16.17 -5.77 -2.08
N GLU A 202 -16.16 -5.22 -3.29
CA GLU A 202 -16.99 -5.69 -4.41
C GLU A 202 -16.16 -6.52 -5.40
N ILE A 203 -16.67 -7.71 -5.72
CA ILE A 203 -16.05 -8.63 -6.68
C ILE A 203 -17.06 -8.92 -7.78
N GLN A 204 -16.71 -8.54 -9.01
CA GLN A 204 -17.51 -8.85 -10.19
C GLN A 204 -17.10 -10.22 -10.71
N TYR A 205 -18.04 -11.15 -10.79
CA TYR A 205 -17.83 -12.47 -11.38
C TYR A 205 -18.50 -12.56 -12.75
N THR A 206 -17.95 -13.42 -13.59
CA THR A 206 -18.53 -13.74 -14.90
C THR A 206 -18.34 -15.22 -15.21
N ILE A 207 -19.43 -15.93 -15.41
CA ILE A 207 -19.45 -17.30 -15.92
C ILE A 207 -19.80 -17.22 -17.40
N SER A 208 -19.02 -17.88 -18.27
CA SER A 208 -19.37 -18.02 -19.69
C SER A 208 -19.63 -19.48 -20.02
N VAL A 209 -20.78 -19.74 -20.64
CA VAL A 209 -21.31 -21.06 -20.95
C VAL A 209 -21.40 -21.24 -22.46
N ASN A 210 -21.07 -22.45 -22.91
CA ASN A 210 -21.17 -22.93 -24.29
C ASN A 210 -20.32 -22.20 -25.35
N ARG A 211 -19.06 -21.86 -25.05
CA ARG A 211 -18.12 -21.38 -26.10
C ARG A 211 -17.78 -22.48 -27.13
N THR A 212 -18.03 -23.74 -26.80
CA THR A 212 -17.87 -24.93 -27.66
C THR A 212 -19.06 -25.22 -28.57
N LYS A 213 -20.20 -24.49 -28.46
CA LYS A 213 -21.39 -24.64 -29.31
C LYS A 213 -21.98 -26.06 -29.33
N GLN A 214 -22.06 -26.69 -28.17
CA GLN A 214 -22.68 -28.00 -27.99
C GLN A 214 -24.21 -27.87 -27.86
N ASN A 215 -24.92 -28.94 -28.22
CA ASN A 215 -26.34 -29.10 -27.96
C ASN A 215 -26.52 -29.93 -26.69
N ILE A 216 -27.19 -29.38 -25.66
CA ILE A 216 -27.30 -29.94 -24.32
C ILE A 216 -28.73 -29.76 -23.83
N LYS A 217 -29.31 -30.80 -23.22
CA LYS A 217 -30.71 -30.80 -22.76
C LYS A 217 -30.81 -30.63 -21.25
N ASN A 218 -31.85 -29.94 -20.77
CA ASN A 218 -32.09 -29.68 -19.34
C ASN A 218 -30.84 -29.15 -18.60
N VAL A 219 -30.29 -28.02 -19.07
CA VAL A 219 -29.07 -27.42 -18.54
C VAL A 219 -29.35 -26.66 -17.25
N THR A 220 -28.55 -26.95 -16.22
CA THR A 220 -28.56 -26.24 -14.94
C THR A 220 -27.16 -25.72 -14.65
N LEU A 221 -27.08 -24.44 -14.24
CA LEU A 221 -25.85 -23.82 -13.76
C LEU A 221 -25.99 -23.54 -12.27
N GLU A 222 -25.02 -24.02 -11.50
CA GLU A 222 -24.90 -23.80 -10.05
C GLU A 222 -23.66 -22.96 -9.78
N ASP A 223 -23.72 -22.07 -8.79
CA ASP A 223 -22.59 -21.29 -8.27
C ASP A 223 -22.52 -21.39 -6.76
N HIS A 224 -21.32 -21.51 -6.18
CA HIS A 224 -21.13 -21.63 -4.73
C HIS A 224 -19.83 -20.94 -4.29
N LEU A 225 -19.97 -19.94 -3.43
CA LEU A 225 -18.84 -19.25 -2.79
C LEU A 225 -18.07 -20.25 -1.92
N GLN A 226 -16.75 -20.36 -2.09
CA GLN A 226 -15.88 -21.23 -1.27
C GLN A 226 -15.15 -20.41 -0.18
N PHE A 227 -15.78 -19.31 0.25
CA PHE A 227 -15.37 -18.42 1.33
C PHE A 227 -16.63 -17.87 2.02
N THR A 228 -16.51 -17.60 3.32
CA THR A 228 -17.58 -17.04 4.14
C THR A 228 -17.51 -15.50 4.13
N ASN A 229 -18.32 -14.84 4.97
CA ASN A 229 -18.27 -13.37 5.15
C ASN A 229 -18.55 -12.56 3.87
N ALA A 230 -19.28 -13.15 2.95
CA ALA A 230 -19.67 -12.55 1.68
C ALA A 230 -21.07 -12.99 1.26
N SER A 231 -21.69 -12.24 0.35
CA SER A 231 -23.00 -12.61 -0.22
C SER A 231 -23.14 -12.08 -1.65
N TYR A 232 -23.93 -12.76 -2.48
CA TYR A 232 -24.31 -12.23 -3.79
C TYR A 232 -25.17 -10.96 -3.64
N VAL A 233 -24.87 -9.95 -4.46
CA VAL A 233 -25.77 -8.82 -4.66
C VAL A 233 -26.92 -9.30 -5.55
N LYS A 234 -28.06 -9.67 -4.94
CA LYS A 234 -29.13 -10.46 -5.59
C LYS A 234 -29.57 -9.88 -6.95
N ASP A 235 -29.82 -8.58 -7.02
CA ASP A 235 -30.32 -7.90 -8.22
C ASP A 235 -29.24 -7.67 -9.30
N SER A 236 -27.98 -8.00 -9.01
CA SER A 236 -26.87 -7.92 -9.98
C SER A 236 -26.79 -9.15 -10.91
N ILE A 237 -27.48 -10.25 -10.59
CA ILE A 237 -27.41 -11.48 -11.38
C ILE A 237 -28.10 -11.27 -12.73
N LYS A 238 -27.30 -11.26 -13.80
CA LYS A 238 -27.73 -11.04 -15.18
C LYS A 238 -27.35 -12.20 -16.08
N ILE A 239 -28.34 -12.79 -16.73
CA ILE A 239 -28.19 -13.86 -17.72
C ILE A 239 -28.29 -13.23 -19.10
N ILE A 240 -27.16 -13.16 -19.79
CA ILE A 240 -27.06 -12.48 -21.09
C ILE A 240 -26.76 -13.55 -22.14
N LYS A 241 -27.64 -13.65 -23.13
CA LYS A 241 -27.45 -14.48 -24.33
C LYS A 241 -26.67 -13.68 -25.38
N GLY A 242 -25.84 -14.33 -26.18
CA GLY A 242 -25.05 -13.66 -27.23
C GLY A 242 -24.10 -14.61 -27.95
N LYS A 243 -23.11 -14.06 -28.64
CA LYS A 243 -22.11 -14.84 -29.40
C LYS A 243 -20.70 -14.57 -28.91
N PHE A 244 -19.92 -15.64 -28.73
CA PHE A 244 -18.50 -15.55 -28.41
C PHE A 244 -17.63 -15.67 -29.67
N SER A 245 -16.68 -14.74 -29.81
CA SER A 245 -15.55 -14.84 -30.74
C SER A 245 -14.25 -14.54 -29.99
N TYR A 246 -13.14 -15.02 -30.52
CA TYR A 246 -11.81 -14.71 -29.98
C TYR A 246 -11.07 -13.83 -30.99
N ASP A 247 -10.70 -12.62 -30.57
CA ASP A 247 -10.10 -11.60 -31.43
C ASP A 247 -8.98 -10.85 -30.70
N THR A 248 -7.85 -10.63 -31.35
CA THR A 248 -6.64 -9.98 -30.79
C THR A 248 -6.19 -10.47 -29.40
N GLY A 249 -6.48 -11.73 -29.06
CA GLY A 249 -6.17 -12.32 -27.76
C GLY A 249 -7.29 -12.24 -26.72
N GLU A 250 -8.43 -11.64 -27.03
CA GLU A 250 -9.52 -11.41 -26.08
C GLU A 250 -10.81 -12.12 -26.51
N TRP A 251 -11.60 -12.59 -25.53
CA TRP A 251 -12.91 -13.17 -25.77
C TRP A 251 -13.97 -12.06 -25.88
N VAL A 252 -14.31 -11.71 -27.12
CA VAL A 252 -15.37 -10.76 -27.47
C VAL A 252 -16.73 -11.45 -27.32
N PHE A 253 -17.71 -10.72 -26.76
CA PHE A 253 -19.07 -11.20 -26.57
C PHE A 253 -20.07 -10.21 -27.20
N SER A 254 -20.55 -10.55 -28.40
CA SER A 254 -21.43 -9.72 -29.23
C SER A 254 -22.89 -10.18 -29.15
N ASP A 255 -23.77 -9.48 -29.87
CA ASP A 255 -25.18 -9.85 -30.07
C ASP A 255 -25.94 -10.05 -28.75
N ARG A 256 -25.61 -9.19 -27.77
CA ARG A 256 -26.01 -9.32 -26.37
C ARG A 256 -27.49 -9.02 -26.16
N VAL A 257 -28.23 -9.98 -25.61
CA VAL A 257 -29.62 -9.85 -25.17
C VAL A 257 -29.71 -10.25 -23.71
N ASP A 258 -30.21 -9.37 -22.85
CA ASP A 258 -30.56 -9.73 -21.47
C ASP A 258 -31.81 -10.63 -21.50
N VAL A 259 -31.68 -11.84 -20.97
CA VAL A 259 -32.74 -12.85 -20.89
C VAL A 259 -33.01 -13.27 -19.45
N THR A 260 -32.56 -12.48 -18.47
CA THR A 260 -32.67 -12.80 -17.03
C THR A 260 -34.09 -13.18 -16.63
N ASP A 261 -35.10 -12.43 -17.06
CA ASP A 261 -36.52 -12.66 -16.72
C ASP A 261 -37.12 -13.91 -17.40
N GLN A 262 -36.39 -14.56 -18.31
CA GLN A 262 -36.81 -15.79 -19.01
C GLN A 262 -36.36 -17.06 -18.28
N HIS A 263 -35.51 -16.94 -17.25
CA HIS A 263 -34.88 -18.05 -16.55
C HIS A 263 -35.17 -18.01 -15.05
N LYS A 264 -35.41 -19.18 -14.45
CA LYS A 264 -35.60 -19.28 -13.01
C LYS A 264 -34.25 -19.23 -12.29
N ILE A 265 -34.06 -18.21 -11.45
CA ILE A 265 -32.93 -18.07 -10.53
C ILE A 265 -33.40 -18.42 -9.12
N THR A 266 -32.68 -19.32 -8.44
CA THR A 266 -32.95 -19.70 -7.04
C THR A 266 -31.68 -19.49 -6.22
N ILE A 267 -31.70 -18.58 -5.26
CA ILE A 267 -30.57 -18.33 -4.34
C ILE A 267 -30.84 -19.09 -3.04
N SER A 268 -29.82 -19.70 -2.43
CA SER A 268 -29.95 -20.39 -1.15
C SER A 268 -30.28 -19.42 -0.01
N GLU A 269 -30.88 -19.93 1.08
CA GLU A 269 -31.29 -19.12 2.24
C GLU A 269 -30.10 -18.41 2.92
N ASP A 270 -28.92 -19.04 2.92
CA ASP A 270 -27.67 -18.48 3.43
C ASP A 270 -27.00 -17.46 2.48
N GLY A 271 -27.50 -17.33 1.25
CA GLY A 271 -26.96 -16.41 0.24
C GLY A 271 -25.57 -16.79 -0.32
N GLN A 272 -25.08 -18.02 -0.08
CA GLN A 272 -23.75 -18.48 -0.53
C GLN A 272 -23.77 -19.33 -1.81
N SER A 273 -24.94 -19.76 -2.28
CA SER A 273 -25.10 -20.41 -3.57
C SER A 273 -26.29 -19.88 -4.39
N PHE A 274 -26.23 -20.06 -5.71
CA PHE A 274 -27.40 -19.89 -6.58
C PHE A 274 -27.48 -20.97 -7.66
N VAL A 275 -28.69 -21.21 -8.16
CA VAL A 275 -29.00 -22.16 -9.22
C VAL A 275 -29.81 -21.45 -10.31
N ILE A 276 -29.44 -21.66 -11.56
CA ILE A 276 -30.11 -21.13 -12.76
C ILE A 276 -30.52 -22.30 -13.65
N ASP A 277 -31.82 -22.37 -13.97
CA ASP A 277 -32.34 -23.26 -15.00
C ASP A 277 -32.22 -22.57 -16.38
N LEU A 278 -31.32 -23.09 -17.22
CA LEU A 278 -31.08 -22.61 -18.58
C LEU A 278 -31.92 -23.36 -19.62
N GLY A 279 -32.64 -24.42 -19.24
CA GLY A 279 -33.42 -25.24 -20.16
C GLY A 279 -32.54 -25.91 -21.24
N ASP A 280 -33.05 -25.98 -22.46
CA ASP A 280 -32.30 -26.54 -23.59
C ASP A 280 -31.35 -25.51 -24.20
N VAL A 281 -30.07 -25.89 -24.35
CA VAL A 281 -29.02 -25.06 -24.94
C VAL A 281 -28.59 -25.69 -26.26
N THR A 282 -28.74 -24.95 -27.36
CA THR A 282 -28.31 -25.38 -28.71
C THR A 282 -26.93 -24.84 -29.08
N GLU A 283 -26.41 -25.26 -30.24
CA GLU A 283 -25.16 -24.74 -30.84
C GLU A 283 -25.16 -23.20 -31.07
N ASN A 284 -26.35 -22.58 -31.16
CA ASN A 284 -26.53 -21.14 -31.33
C ASN A 284 -26.64 -20.40 -30.00
N ASP A 285 -26.76 -21.12 -28.89
CA ASP A 285 -27.04 -20.57 -27.57
C ASP A 285 -25.76 -20.52 -26.74
N GLN A 286 -25.27 -19.30 -26.51
CA GLN A 286 -24.11 -19.04 -25.66
C GLN A 286 -24.48 -17.96 -24.64
N TYR A 287 -24.06 -18.17 -23.40
CA TYR A 287 -24.50 -17.33 -22.28
C TYR A 287 -23.30 -16.74 -21.53
N ARG A 288 -23.49 -15.52 -21.03
CA ARG A 288 -22.67 -14.88 -20.01
C ARG A 288 -23.55 -14.57 -18.81
N ILE A 289 -23.26 -15.20 -17.68
CA ILE A 289 -23.88 -14.89 -16.40
C ILE A 289 -22.93 -13.96 -15.67
N ALA A 290 -23.35 -12.72 -15.42
CA ALA A 290 -22.59 -11.69 -14.71
C ALA A 290 -23.29 -11.36 -13.40
N TYR A 291 -22.53 -11.12 -12.33
CA TYR A 291 -23.05 -10.79 -11.00
C TYR A 291 -21.94 -10.29 -10.09
N ASN A 292 -22.32 -9.60 -9.02
CA ASN A 292 -21.41 -9.05 -8.04
C ASN A 292 -21.57 -9.77 -6.70
N VAL A 293 -20.45 -9.92 -5.98
CA VAL A 293 -20.38 -10.44 -4.60
C VAL A 293 -19.85 -9.31 -3.72
N ARG A 294 -20.45 -9.16 -2.54
CA ARG A 294 -20.05 -8.15 -1.54
C ARG A 294 -19.43 -8.82 -0.31
N LEU A 295 -18.24 -8.41 0.06
CA LEU A 295 -17.58 -8.77 1.32
C LEU A 295 -18.14 -7.92 2.48
N ASN A 296 -18.29 -8.52 3.65
CA ASN A 296 -18.72 -7.82 4.87
C ASN A 296 -17.55 -7.18 5.66
N TYR A 297 -16.32 -7.34 5.19
CA TYR A 297 -15.06 -6.91 5.79
C TYR A 297 -14.15 -6.21 4.75
N ASP A 298 -13.11 -5.51 5.20
CA ASP A 298 -12.04 -5.04 4.32
C ASP A 298 -11.06 -6.20 4.06
N PRO A 299 -10.89 -6.66 2.80
CA PRO A 299 -9.99 -7.76 2.50
C PRO A 299 -8.52 -7.34 2.59
N ALA A 300 -7.65 -8.31 2.85
CA ALA A 300 -6.22 -8.10 2.93
C ALA A 300 -5.53 -8.20 1.54
N ASP A 301 -4.34 -7.61 1.42
CA ASP A 301 -3.47 -7.85 0.28
C ASP A 301 -3.10 -9.34 0.17
N GLY A 302 -3.17 -9.89 -1.04
CA GLY A 302 -2.89 -11.30 -1.30
C GLY A 302 -4.00 -12.27 -0.89
N GLU A 303 -5.15 -11.81 -0.40
CA GLU A 303 -6.27 -12.67 -0.05
C GLU A 303 -6.87 -13.36 -1.30
N VAL A 304 -7.18 -14.66 -1.21
CA VAL A 304 -7.62 -15.49 -2.34
C VAL A 304 -9.03 -16.02 -2.15
N LEU A 305 -9.97 -15.46 -2.91
CA LEU A 305 -11.41 -15.68 -2.78
C LEU A 305 -11.90 -16.63 -3.86
N LYS A 306 -12.03 -17.91 -3.49
CA LYS A 306 -12.40 -19.01 -4.39
C LYS A 306 -13.91 -19.08 -4.58
N ASN A 307 -14.37 -19.11 -5.82
CA ASN A 307 -15.77 -19.34 -6.15
C ASN A 307 -15.85 -20.46 -7.19
N GLU A 308 -16.76 -21.42 -7.03
CA GLU A 308 -16.96 -22.55 -7.94
C GLU A 308 -18.28 -22.43 -8.70
N ALA A 309 -18.23 -22.66 -10.01
CA ALA A 309 -19.41 -22.83 -10.85
C ALA A 309 -19.47 -24.25 -11.43
N THR A 310 -20.66 -24.83 -11.47
CA THR A 310 -20.91 -26.21 -11.91
C THR A 310 -22.02 -26.24 -12.94
N LEU A 311 -21.74 -26.81 -14.12
CA LEU A 311 -22.68 -26.98 -15.23
C LEU A 311 -23.11 -28.45 -15.33
N LYS A 312 -24.41 -28.70 -15.25
CA LYS A 312 -25.06 -30.00 -15.41
C LYS A 312 -26.00 -29.98 -16.61
N GLY A 313 -26.23 -31.13 -17.23
CA GLY A 313 -27.17 -31.29 -18.33
C GLY A 313 -27.09 -32.69 -18.94
N LEU A 314 -28.14 -33.09 -19.65
CA LEU A 314 -28.16 -34.35 -20.38
C LEU A 314 -27.34 -34.23 -21.67
N GLY A 315 -26.49 -35.22 -21.92
CA GLY A 315 -25.56 -35.25 -23.06
C GLY A 315 -24.15 -34.74 -22.76
N ILE A 316 -23.89 -34.27 -21.53
CA ILE A 316 -22.55 -33.90 -21.05
C ILE A 316 -22.21 -34.63 -19.74
N GLU A 317 -20.93 -34.81 -19.47
CA GLU A 317 -20.45 -34.97 -18.09
C GLU A 317 -20.55 -33.63 -17.37
N THR A 318 -20.90 -33.64 -16.08
CA THR A 318 -20.84 -32.45 -15.21
C THR A 318 -19.48 -31.76 -15.33
N LYS A 319 -19.47 -30.44 -15.52
CA LYS A 319 -18.25 -29.63 -15.59
C LYS A 319 -18.22 -28.62 -14.47
N ASN A 320 -17.16 -28.66 -13.67
CA ASN A 320 -16.90 -27.71 -12.59
C ASN A 320 -15.78 -26.75 -13.02
N VAL A 321 -15.83 -25.51 -12.56
CA VAL A 321 -14.73 -24.56 -12.68
C VAL A 321 -14.64 -23.69 -11.43
N THR A 322 -13.51 -23.78 -10.74
CA THR A 322 -13.16 -22.87 -9.65
C THR A 322 -12.41 -21.67 -10.23
N ASN A 323 -12.83 -20.45 -9.88
CA ASN A 323 -12.05 -19.23 -10.07
C ASN A 323 -11.54 -18.76 -8.72
N ALA A 324 -10.27 -18.33 -8.67
CA ALA A 324 -9.66 -17.74 -7.49
C ALA A 324 -9.44 -16.24 -7.76
N ALA A 325 -10.24 -15.38 -7.14
CA ALA A 325 -10.05 -13.94 -7.19
C ALA A 325 -8.96 -13.55 -6.19
N ALA A 326 -7.82 -13.06 -6.66
CA ALA A 326 -6.77 -12.54 -5.78
C ALA A 326 -7.02 -11.05 -5.53
N VAL A 327 -7.08 -10.66 -4.25
CA VAL A 327 -7.12 -9.26 -3.83
C VAL A 327 -5.70 -8.69 -3.92
N GLN A 328 -5.56 -7.57 -4.61
CA GLN A 328 -4.25 -6.99 -4.96
C GLN A 328 -4.20 -5.53 -4.52
N ILE A 329 -3.54 -5.27 -3.39
CA ILE A 329 -3.48 -3.95 -2.79
C ILE A 329 -2.01 -3.53 -2.76
N ALA A 330 -1.64 -2.60 -3.64
CA ALA A 330 -0.32 -2.00 -3.58
C ALA A 330 -0.13 -1.27 -2.24
N GLY A 331 1.08 -1.31 -1.69
CA GLY A 331 1.34 -0.85 -0.35
C GLY A 331 2.81 -0.58 -0.11
N GLY A 332 3.10 0.20 0.93
CA GLY A 332 4.45 0.44 1.37
C GLY A 332 4.53 0.79 2.84
N SER A 333 5.69 0.53 3.41
CA SER A 333 5.98 0.80 4.80
C SER A 333 7.38 1.37 4.98
N GLY A 334 7.68 1.85 6.17
CA GLY A 334 9.02 2.24 6.55
C GLY A 334 9.10 2.55 8.03
N VAL A 335 10.28 3.02 8.42
CA VAL A 335 10.57 3.54 9.75
C VAL A 335 11.44 4.78 9.59
N GLY A 336 11.17 5.78 10.40
CA GLY A 336 12.01 6.95 10.62
C GLY A 336 12.12 7.24 12.11
N TYR A 337 13.21 7.89 12.51
CA TYR A 337 13.59 8.02 13.90
C TYR A 337 13.64 9.48 14.34
N VAL A 338 13.19 9.73 15.57
CA VAL A 338 13.48 10.95 16.31
C VAL A 338 14.62 10.67 17.29
N PHE A 339 15.49 11.66 17.47
CA PHE A 339 16.70 11.56 18.27
C PHE A 339 16.58 12.36 19.57
N SER A 340 17.50 12.12 20.51
CA SER A 340 17.60 12.89 21.76
C SER A 340 19.04 13.24 22.14
N ILE A 341 19.21 14.38 22.80
CA ILE A 341 20.45 14.79 23.45
C ILE A 341 20.21 14.81 24.95
N ASN A 342 21.03 14.08 25.69
CA ASN A 342 21.08 14.10 27.15
C ASN A 342 22.31 14.89 27.58
N ILE A 343 22.16 15.77 28.57
CA ILE A 343 23.26 16.51 29.18
C ILE A 343 23.36 16.06 30.64
N HIS A 344 24.56 15.72 31.08
CA HIS A 344 24.85 15.43 32.49
C HIS A 344 25.81 16.50 33.04
N LYS A 345 25.27 17.42 33.83
CA LYS A 345 25.98 18.53 34.43
C LYS A 345 26.61 18.13 35.75
N VAL A 346 27.92 18.28 35.87
CA VAL A 346 28.68 17.97 37.08
C VAL A 346 29.67 19.06 37.49
N ASP A 347 30.21 18.94 38.70
CA ASP A 347 31.40 19.64 39.19
C ASP A 347 32.70 18.87 38.87
N ASP A 348 33.87 19.42 39.27
CA ASP A 348 35.17 18.76 39.07
C ASP A 348 35.32 17.42 39.83
N ALA A 349 34.45 17.14 40.80
CA ALA A 349 34.39 15.90 41.57
C ALA A 349 33.34 14.90 41.03
N ASN A 350 32.81 15.16 39.81
CA ASN A 350 31.72 14.42 39.17
C ASN A 350 30.43 14.33 40.01
N GLN A 351 30.18 15.30 40.90
CA GLN A 351 28.91 15.42 41.60
C GLN A 351 27.90 16.17 40.72
N PRO A 352 26.62 15.74 40.69
CA PRO A 352 25.60 16.36 39.85
C PRO A 352 25.28 17.80 40.28
N LEU A 353 25.05 18.68 39.30
CA LEU A 353 24.72 20.09 39.55
C LEU A 353 23.35 20.48 38.97
N LYS A 354 22.43 20.89 39.86
CA LYS A 354 21.13 21.49 39.52
C LYS A 354 21.26 22.94 39.08
N GLY A 355 20.41 23.40 38.17
CA GLY A 355 20.24 24.82 37.84
C GLY A 355 21.15 25.38 36.76
N ALA A 356 21.93 24.54 36.07
CA ALA A 356 22.65 24.98 34.86
C ALA A 356 21.66 25.15 33.71
N LYS A 357 21.67 26.31 33.04
CA LYS A 357 20.78 26.57 31.90
C LYS A 357 21.54 26.48 30.59
N PHE A 358 20.98 25.71 29.66
CA PHE A 358 21.50 25.51 28.30
C PHE A 358 20.51 25.97 27.25
N ARG A 359 20.99 26.74 26.27
CA ARG A 359 20.29 26.98 25.01
C ARG A 359 20.75 25.95 23.99
N VAL A 360 19.81 25.26 23.35
CA VAL A 360 20.11 24.26 22.31
C VAL A 360 19.72 24.80 20.95
N VAL A 361 20.66 24.79 20.00
CA VAL A 361 20.49 25.31 18.64
C VAL A 361 20.87 24.26 17.61
N ARG A 362 19.99 24.00 16.64
CA ARG A 362 20.26 23.17 15.46
C ARG A 362 21.06 23.97 14.44
N GLN A 363 22.27 23.52 14.11
CA GLN A 363 23.17 24.30 13.26
C GLN A 363 22.69 24.39 11.79
N ALA A 364 22.01 23.35 11.29
CA ALA A 364 21.60 23.26 9.87
C ALA A 364 20.72 24.43 9.38
N ASN A 365 19.95 25.06 10.28
CA ASN A 365 19.03 26.16 9.98
C ASN A 365 19.06 27.28 11.05
N ASN A 366 20.00 27.25 11.99
CA ASN A 366 20.07 28.13 13.18
C ASN A 366 18.79 28.14 14.03
N GLN A 367 18.00 27.06 14.02
CA GLN A 367 16.77 26.96 14.80
C GLN A 367 17.11 26.74 16.27
N VAL A 368 16.67 27.67 17.12
CA VAL A 368 16.64 27.47 18.58
C VAL A 368 15.60 26.40 18.89
N ILE A 369 16.04 25.30 19.52
CA ILE A 369 15.18 24.20 19.96
C ILE A 369 14.49 24.58 21.29
N GLY A 370 15.23 25.24 22.18
CA GLY A 370 14.73 25.71 23.46
C GLY A 370 15.85 26.08 24.42
N GLU A 371 15.44 26.46 25.64
CA GLU A 371 16.30 26.61 26.80
C GLU A 371 15.85 25.60 27.87
N PHE A 372 16.82 24.96 28.52
CA PHE A 372 16.61 23.83 29.42
C PHE A 372 17.47 23.99 30.67
N GLU A 373 17.00 23.53 31.83
CA GLU A 373 17.68 23.64 33.12
C GLU A 373 17.98 22.25 33.70
N SER A 374 19.17 22.05 34.29
CA SER A 374 19.56 20.76 34.88
C SER A 374 18.81 20.45 36.17
N ASP A 375 18.35 19.20 36.29
CA ASP A 375 17.58 18.71 37.43
C ASP A 375 18.45 18.43 38.69
N GLU A 376 17.83 17.90 39.75
CA GLU A 376 18.51 17.54 41.01
C GLU A 376 19.61 16.49 40.85
N ASN A 377 19.58 15.71 39.77
CA ASN A 377 20.57 14.71 39.39
C ASN A 377 21.53 15.23 38.30
N GLY A 378 21.52 16.54 38.03
CA GLY A 378 22.33 17.20 37.02
C GLY A 378 21.89 16.93 35.57
N ASN A 379 20.74 16.32 35.35
CA ASN A 379 20.33 15.83 34.03
C ASN A 379 19.47 16.84 33.27
N ILE A 380 19.62 16.85 31.94
CA ILE A 380 18.72 17.48 30.97
C ILE A 380 18.46 16.46 29.86
N ALA A 381 17.20 16.31 29.44
CA ALA A 381 16.81 15.50 28.29
C ALA A 381 16.12 16.37 27.23
N VAL A 382 16.69 16.42 26.02
CA VAL A 382 16.16 17.15 24.87
C VAL A 382 15.78 16.15 23.79
N GLY A 383 14.48 15.85 23.65
CA GLY A 383 13.96 14.88 22.68
C GLY A 383 13.34 15.49 21.42
N LYS A 384 12.81 14.62 20.55
CA LYS A 384 12.15 14.98 19.28
C LYS A 384 13.06 15.73 18.29
N LEU A 385 14.33 15.34 18.26
CA LEU A 385 15.34 15.95 17.40
C LEU A 385 15.46 15.20 16.07
N LEU A 386 15.99 15.90 15.06
CA LEU A 386 16.50 15.29 13.84
C LEU A 386 17.96 14.91 14.05
N LYS A 387 18.48 14.00 13.24
CA LYS A 387 19.89 13.57 13.29
C LYS A 387 20.77 14.61 12.60
N ASP A 388 21.06 15.67 13.32
CA ASP A 388 21.75 16.86 12.83
C ASP A 388 22.84 17.31 13.79
N LYS A 389 23.62 18.32 13.38
CA LYS A 389 24.57 18.98 14.25
C LYS A 389 23.89 20.01 15.15
N TYR A 390 24.18 19.95 16.45
CA TYR A 390 23.65 20.87 17.47
C TYR A 390 24.78 21.55 18.23
N ILE A 391 24.49 22.77 18.72
CA ILE A 391 25.32 23.52 19.65
C ILE A 391 24.53 23.66 20.96
N LEU A 392 25.16 23.27 22.07
CA LEU A 392 24.65 23.39 23.42
C LEU A 392 25.42 24.54 24.08
N THR A 393 24.79 25.71 24.22
CA THR A 393 25.41 26.88 24.85
C THR A 393 24.96 26.97 26.31
N GLU A 394 25.86 26.81 27.27
CA GLU A 394 25.58 27.12 28.67
C GLU A 394 25.44 28.65 28.82
N ILE A 395 24.27 29.09 29.29
CA ILE A 395 23.92 30.52 29.42
C ILE A 395 23.91 30.99 30.88
N GLU A 396 23.79 30.06 31.83
CA GLU A 396 23.80 30.35 33.27
C GLU A 396 24.39 29.12 34.01
N ALA A 397 25.45 29.32 34.78
CA ALA A 397 26.04 28.28 35.60
C ALA A 397 25.21 28.03 36.88
N PRO A 398 25.29 26.82 37.46
CA PRO A 398 24.80 26.55 38.82
C PRO A 398 25.40 27.49 39.85
N SER A 399 24.63 27.83 40.89
CA SER A 399 25.08 28.69 41.99
C SER A 399 26.43 28.23 42.58
N GLY A 400 27.36 29.17 42.76
CA GLY A 400 28.70 28.91 43.29
C GLY A 400 29.67 28.20 42.33
N HIS A 401 29.35 28.14 41.03
CA HIS A 401 30.19 27.54 39.97
C HIS A 401 30.32 28.50 38.79
N ILE A 402 31.37 28.31 37.97
CA ILE A 402 31.62 29.12 36.77
C ILE A 402 31.55 28.27 35.50
N ILE A 403 31.09 28.86 34.39
CA ILE A 403 31.07 28.18 33.08
C ILE A 403 32.52 27.96 32.63
N LYS A 404 32.89 26.69 32.37
CA LYS A 404 34.23 26.31 31.91
C LYS A 404 34.42 26.52 30.42
N GLU A 405 33.48 25.97 29.64
CA GLU A 405 33.41 26.07 28.18
C GLU A 405 31.95 26.34 27.83
N ALA A 406 31.68 27.49 27.21
CA ALA A 406 30.30 27.93 26.98
C ALA A 406 29.58 27.06 25.92
N ASP A 407 30.26 26.65 24.86
CA ASP A 407 29.67 25.89 23.76
C ASP A 407 30.17 24.43 23.74
N THR A 408 29.25 23.48 23.85
CA THR A 408 29.49 22.06 23.57
C THR A 408 28.84 21.66 22.25
N VAL A 409 29.60 21.01 21.37
CA VAL A 409 29.11 20.55 20.06
C VAL A 409 28.65 19.09 20.11
N VAL A 410 27.49 18.83 19.50
CA VAL A 410 26.99 17.49 19.17
C VAL A 410 27.01 17.34 17.65
N ASN A 411 27.77 16.40 17.11
CA ASN A 411 27.81 16.09 15.68
C ASN A 411 26.84 14.93 15.34
N VAL A 412 26.60 14.72 14.05
CA VAL A 412 25.67 13.69 13.53
C VAL A 412 26.12 12.28 13.91
N GLU A 413 27.44 12.07 13.94
CA GLU A 413 28.14 10.85 14.31
C GLU A 413 28.19 10.58 15.82
N ASP A 414 27.83 11.55 16.68
CA ASP A 414 27.77 11.33 18.13
C ASP A 414 26.52 10.56 18.58
N PHE A 415 25.47 10.50 17.74
CA PHE A 415 24.23 9.78 18.05
C PHE A 415 24.42 8.27 17.92
N GLY A 416 24.15 7.55 19.02
CA GLY A 416 24.24 6.11 19.12
C GLY A 416 23.12 5.35 18.38
N ALA A 417 23.23 4.02 18.41
CA ALA A 417 22.24 3.11 17.82
C ALA A 417 20.90 3.09 18.57
N ASP A 418 20.85 3.67 19.77
CA ASP A 418 19.64 3.97 20.55
C ASP A 418 18.96 5.28 20.14
N HIS A 419 19.51 5.99 19.15
CA HIS A 419 19.11 7.32 18.68
C HIS A 419 19.32 8.44 19.71
N SER A 420 20.20 8.22 20.71
CA SER A 420 20.55 9.23 21.71
C SER A 420 22.04 9.57 21.72
N VAL A 421 22.39 10.66 22.40
CA VAL A 421 23.77 11.04 22.73
C VAL A 421 23.79 11.64 24.12
N THR A 422 24.81 11.32 24.92
CA THR A 422 25.03 11.91 26.23
C THR A 422 26.30 12.75 26.24
N LYS A 423 26.21 14.00 26.69
CA LYS A 423 27.36 14.90 26.90
C LYS A 423 27.48 15.24 28.39
N THR A 424 28.62 14.93 29.00
CA THR A 424 28.94 15.34 30.37
C THR A 424 29.64 16.70 30.34
N ILE A 425 29.12 17.70 31.07
CA ILE A 425 29.63 19.08 31.04
C ILE A 425 30.02 19.51 32.47
N VAL A 426 31.27 19.93 32.65
CA VAL A 426 31.90 20.18 33.96
C VAL A 426 32.03 21.68 34.23
N ASN A 427 31.54 22.15 35.38
CA ASN A 427 31.79 23.53 35.85
C ASN A 427 32.63 23.48 37.12
N PRO A 428 33.80 24.13 37.16
CA PRO A 428 34.55 24.26 38.38
C PRO A 428 33.83 25.17 39.36
N LYS A 429 34.11 24.94 40.65
CA LYS A 429 33.61 25.78 41.73
C LYS A 429 34.22 27.18 41.64
N GLU A 430 33.44 28.20 41.95
CA GLU A 430 33.92 29.58 41.99
C GLU A 430 34.98 29.74 43.11
N GLU A 431 36.20 30.12 42.73
CA GLU A 431 37.27 30.37 43.71
C GLU A 431 37.01 31.69 44.46
N THR A 432 36.60 31.57 45.73
CA THR A 432 36.46 32.72 46.62
C THR A 432 37.81 33.38 46.87
N THR A 433 38.09 34.48 46.17
CA THR A 433 39.31 35.28 46.39
C THR A 433 39.19 36.03 47.72
N THR A 434 39.70 35.43 48.80
CA THR A 434 39.71 36.06 50.14
C THR A 434 40.64 37.28 50.14
N THR A 435 40.08 38.44 49.79
CA THR A 435 40.75 39.73 49.96
C THR A 435 40.77 40.07 51.44
N THR A 436 41.87 39.73 52.11
CA THR A 436 42.10 40.13 53.50
C THR A 436 42.27 41.65 53.58
N THR A 437 41.17 42.36 53.80
CA THR A 437 41.19 43.78 54.12
C THR A 437 41.78 43.97 55.51
N THR A 438 43.08 44.29 55.58
CA THR A 438 43.75 44.66 56.82
C THR A 438 43.23 46.01 57.30
N THR A 439 42.25 46.00 58.20
CA THR A 439 41.77 47.20 58.89
C THR A 439 42.87 47.76 59.79
N THR A 440 43.61 48.75 59.30
CA THR A 440 44.60 49.49 60.11
C THR A 440 43.87 50.39 61.11
N THR A 441 43.87 50.00 62.38
CA THR A 441 43.34 50.80 63.49
C THR A 441 44.17 52.06 63.70
N THR A 442 43.74 53.19 63.14
CA THR A 442 44.34 54.50 63.42
C THR A 442 43.64 55.18 64.59
N THR A 443 44.17 54.99 65.80
CA THR A 443 43.74 55.72 66.99
C THR A 443 44.08 57.21 66.84
N THR A 444 43.07 58.07 66.69
CA THR A 444 43.25 59.53 66.70
C THR A 444 42.48 60.14 67.87
N THR A 445 43.17 60.97 68.65
CA THR A 445 42.68 61.53 69.92
C THR A 445 41.88 62.82 69.71
N THR A 446 40.69 62.86 70.31
CA THR A 446 39.91 64.00 70.83
C THR A 446 40.16 65.43 70.30
N THR A 447 39.09 66.12 69.86
CA THR A 447 38.73 67.47 70.33
C THR A 447 37.20 67.65 70.25
N THR A 448 36.62 68.32 71.24
CA THR A 448 35.17 68.45 71.51
C THR A 448 34.65 69.84 71.09
N THR A 449 33.32 70.07 71.18
CA THR A 449 32.57 71.35 71.10
C THR A 449 32.47 71.96 69.68
N GLU A 450 31.35 72.53 69.20
CA GLU A 450 29.99 72.82 69.72
C GLU A 450 29.11 73.03 68.44
N GLU A 451 27.85 72.60 68.27
CA GLU A 451 26.60 73.21 68.76
C GLU A 451 25.36 72.39 68.27
N THR A 452 24.37 72.22 69.16
CA THR A 452 22.92 72.50 69.00
C THR A 452 22.00 71.71 68.04
N THR A 453 21.21 70.78 68.64
CA THR A 453 19.73 70.63 68.62
C THR A 453 18.93 71.25 67.43
N THR A 454 17.96 70.59 66.79
CA THR A 454 16.69 70.12 67.42
C THR A 454 15.86 69.18 66.51
N THR A 455 15.12 68.28 67.15
CA THR A 455 14.11 67.33 66.62
C THR A 455 12.84 67.99 66.08
N THR A 456 12.16 67.38 65.10
CA THR A 456 10.67 67.26 65.13
C THR A 456 10.10 66.16 64.21
N THR A 457 9.22 65.35 64.80
CA THR A 457 8.18 64.52 64.14
C THR A 457 7.12 65.41 63.48
N THR A 458 6.29 64.90 62.55
CA THR A 458 4.80 64.94 62.62
C THR A 458 4.11 64.33 61.38
N THR A 459 3.03 63.60 61.64
CA THR A 459 2.04 62.96 60.76
C THR A 459 1.07 63.98 60.14
N GLU A 460 0.42 63.67 58.99
CA GLU A 460 -1.04 63.77 58.76
C GLU A 460 -1.44 63.78 57.26
N GLU A 461 -2.62 63.21 57.01
CA GLU A 461 -3.41 63.17 55.77
C GLU A 461 -4.21 64.50 55.56
N PRO A 462 -5.25 64.58 54.72
CA PRO A 462 -5.35 64.25 53.29
C PRO A 462 -6.02 65.40 52.46
N LYS A 463 -6.09 65.28 51.12
CA LYS A 463 -7.27 65.78 50.38
C LYS A 463 -7.52 65.11 49.01
N THR A 464 -8.80 65.03 48.68
CA THR A 464 -9.46 64.37 47.53
C THR A 464 -9.28 65.10 46.18
N THR A 465 -9.52 64.45 45.02
CA THR A 465 -10.84 64.49 44.32
C THR A 465 -10.94 63.46 43.16
N SER A 466 -12.13 62.84 43.07
CA SER A 466 -12.81 62.01 42.03
C SER A 466 -12.24 61.90 40.59
N THR A 467 -12.47 60.82 39.81
CA THR A 467 -13.82 60.40 39.30
C THR A 467 -14.12 58.89 39.27
N THR A 468 -15.41 58.60 39.45
CA THR A 468 -16.09 57.29 39.52
C THR A 468 -16.45 56.71 38.15
N THR A 469 -16.60 55.38 38.04
CA THR A 469 -17.85 54.71 37.59
C THR A 469 -17.88 53.28 38.14
N THR A 470 -19.07 52.81 38.51
CA THR A 470 -19.35 51.59 39.29
C THR A 470 -20.21 50.64 38.47
N GLU A 471 -20.09 49.33 38.69
CA GLU A 471 -21.21 48.43 39.06
C GLU A 471 -20.65 47.05 39.45
N GLU A 472 -21.10 46.57 40.61
CA GLU A 472 -20.86 45.25 41.22
C GLU A 472 -22.21 44.48 41.18
N PRO A 473 -22.32 43.17 41.51
CA PRO A 473 -22.31 42.77 42.93
C PRO A 473 -21.72 41.37 43.27
N LYS A 474 -21.01 41.26 44.41
CA LYS A 474 -21.40 40.54 45.66
C LYS A 474 -22.22 39.23 45.54
N THR A 475 -22.08 38.17 46.34
CA THR A 475 -21.71 37.97 47.78
C THR A 475 -21.48 36.44 47.99
N THR A 476 -21.02 35.82 49.09
CA THR A 476 -20.62 36.22 50.47
C THR A 476 -19.65 35.15 51.05
N SER A 477 -18.90 35.47 52.11
CA SER A 477 -18.02 34.56 52.88
C SER A 477 -18.68 33.96 54.14
N THR A 478 -18.34 32.73 54.55
CA THR A 478 -18.37 32.31 55.97
C THR A 478 -17.42 31.14 56.26
N THR A 479 -16.70 31.22 57.38
CA THR A 479 -15.89 30.16 57.99
C THR A 479 -16.61 29.60 59.22
N THR A 480 -16.66 28.28 59.42
CA THR A 480 -16.93 27.69 60.75
C THR A 480 -16.32 26.29 60.86
N THR A 481 -15.65 26.04 61.98
CA THR A 481 -15.11 24.75 62.45
C THR A 481 -16.20 23.88 63.07
N GLU A 482 -16.07 22.55 63.10
CA GLU A 482 -16.35 21.67 64.27
C GLU A 482 -16.00 20.20 63.90
N GLU A 483 -15.48 19.46 64.87
CA GLU A 483 -15.26 18.00 64.82
C GLU A 483 -16.43 17.29 65.54
N PRO A 484 -16.67 15.97 65.39
CA PRO A 484 -16.39 15.12 66.57
C PRO A 484 -16.01 13.64 66.33
N LYS A 485 -14.97 13.20 67.05
CA LYS A 485 -14.86 11.96 67.86
C LYS A 485 -15.48 10.60 67.42
N THR A 486 -14.57 9.67 67.10
CA THR A 486 -14.34 8.34 67.74
C THR A 486 -15.49 7.40 68.19
N THR A 487 -15.39 6.10 67.85
CA THR A 487 -15.21 4.95 68.80
C THR A 487 -14.72 3.68 68.06
N SER A 488 -14.06 2.77 68.80
CA SER A 488 -13.11 1.70 68.42
C SER A 488 -13.65 0.26 68.30
N THR A 489 -12.88 -0.63 67.63
CA THR A 489 -12.29 -1.90 68.18
C THR A 489 -11.19 -2.44 67.22
N THR A 490 -9.88 -2.48 67.58
CA THR A 490 -9.06 -3.65 68.07
C THR A 490 -8.97 -4.84 67.08
N THR A 491 -7.82 -5.46 66.70
CA THR A 491 -6.55 -5.77 67.43
C THR A 491 -5.34 -6.00 66.47
N THR A 492 -4.16 -5.50 66.86
CA THR A 492 -2.72 -5.96 66.80
C THR A 492 -2.34 -7.28 66.04
N GLU A 493 -1.15 -7.53 65.47
CA GLU A 493 0.25 -7.05 65.71
C GLU A 493 1.14 -6.87 64.45
N GLU A 494 2.27 -6.16 64.63
CA GLU A 494 3.51 -6.10 63.81
C GLU A 494 4.64 -6.83 64.61
N PRO A 495 5.89 -7.13 64.14
CA PRO A 495 6.67 -6.39 63.12
C PRO A 495 7.69 -7.22 62.25
N THR A 496 8.55 -6.46 61.54
CA THR A 496 9.96 -6.72 61.14
C THR A 496 10.35 -7.42 59.83
N THR A 497 11.37 -6.80 59.23
CA THR A 497 12.14 -7.11 58.02
C THR A 497 13.27 -8.13 58.23
N THR A 498 13.69 -8.84 57.17
CA THR A 498 15.11 -9.22 56.93
C THR A 498 15.36 -9.49 55.44
N SER A 499 16.53 -9.08 54.95
CA SER A 499 16.97 -9.17 53.55
C SER A 499 17.68 -10.49 53.23
N THR A 500 17.56 -10.98 51.98
CA THR A 500 18.61 -11.83 51.38
C THR A 500 18.73 -11.64 49.87
N THR A 501 19.96 -11.39 49.42
CA THR A 501 20.40 -11.45 48.01
C THR A 501 20.61 -12.88 47.54
N THR A 502 20.33 -13.18 46.27
CA THR A 502 20.88 -14.37 45.61
C THR A 502 21.38 -14.05 44.20
N THR A 503 22.68 -14.28 43.99
CA THR A 503 23.40 -14.19 42.71
C THR A 503 22.91 -15.24 41.71
N THR A 504 22.96 -14.92 40.41
CA THR A 504 22.88 -15.92 39.32
C THR A 504 24.21 -15.92 38.56
N GLU A 505 24.89 -17.07 38.51
CA GLU A 505 26.02 -17.31 37.59
C GLU A 505 25.59 -18.23 36.44
N GLU A 506 26.33 -18.15 35.33
CA GLU A 506 26.25 -19.11 34.23
C GLU A 506 26.66 -20.53 34.68
N PRO A 507 26.37 -21.55 33.86
CA PRO A 507 27.53 -22.13 33.19
C PRO A 507 27.35 -22.44 31.69
N LYS A 508 28.46 -22.27 30.99
CA LYS A 508 28.73 -22.62 29.59
C LYS A 508 29.11 -24.10 29.47
N THR A 509 28.61 -24.85 28.47
CA THR A 509 29.40 -25.89 27.75
C THR A 509 28.74 -26.48 26.50
N THR A 510 29.61 -27.05 25.65
CA THR A 510 29.41 -27.57 24.29
C THR A 510 28.94 -29.03 24.24
N SER A 511 28.16 -29.42 23.21
CA SER A 511 28.35 -30.71 22.51
C SER A 511 27.55 -30.77 21.19
N THR A 512 27.89 -31.74 20.34
CA THR A 512 27.54 -31.81 18.91
C THR A 512 26.68 -33.02 18.54
N THR A 513 26.19 -33.00 17.29
CA THR A 513 26.00 -34.13 16.34
C THR A 513 24.62 -34.81 16.21
N THR A 514 24.30 -35.03 14.92
CA THR A 514 23.54 -36.15 14.30
C THR A 514 22.03 -35.99 14.08
N THR A 515 21.71 -35.76 12.81
CA THR A 515 20.44 -36.05 12.13
C THR A 515 20.31 -37.55 11.86
N GLU A 516 19.13 -38.15 12.09
CA GLU A 516 18.60 -39.27 11.29
C GLU A 516 17.07 -39.19 11.18
N GLU A 517 16.53 -39.60 10.03
CA GLU A 517 15.10 -39.89 9.83
C GLU A 517 14.70 -41.17 10.57
N PRO A 518 13.38 -41.41 10.72
CA PRO A 518 12.91 -42.72 10.27
C PRO A 518 11.65 -42.64 9.39
N THR A 519 11.77 -43.19 8.19
CA THR A 519 10.63 -43.78 7.47
C THR A 519 10.42 -45.22 7.95
N THR A 520 9.21 -45.59 8.38
CA THR A 520 8.75 -46.99 8.28
C THR A 520 7.25 -47.10 8.09
N THR A 521 6.86 -47.87 7.08
CA THR A 521 5.50 -48.40 6.86
C THR A 521 5.13 -49.39 7.95
N SER A 522 3.85 -49.47 8.33
CA SER A 522 3.31 -50.63 9.05
C SER A 522 1.83 -50.84 8.73
N THR A 523 1.51 -52.05 8.26
CA THR A 523 0.14 -52.51 7.95
C THR A 523 -0.33 -53.50 9.00
N THR A 524 -1.38 -53.18 9.75
CA THR A 524 -2.19 -54.20 10.44
C THR A 524 -3.64 -53.80 10.56
N THR A 525 -4.53 -54.73 10.21
CA THR A 525 -5.99 -54.70 10.39
C THR A 525 -6.38 -54.84 11.86
N THR A 526 -7.52 -54.27 12.32
CA THR A 526 -8.62 -54.96 13.07
C THR A 526 -9.61 -53.98 13.77
N GLU A 527 -10.90 -54.21 13.48
CA GLU A 527 -12.18 -53.85 14.17
C GLU A 527 -12.67 -52.42 14.45
N GLU A 528 -13.97 -52.25 14.15
CA GLU A 528 -14.89 -51.18 14.57
C GLU A 528 -15.49 -51.46 15.96
N PRO A 529 -15.79 -50.44 16.78
CA PRO A 529 -16.73 -50.55 17.88
C PRO A 529 -18.17 -50.26 17.41
N LYS A 530 -18.99 -51.31 17.34
CA LYS A 530 -20.43 -51.23 17.10
C LYS A 530 -21.18 -50.91 18.39
N THR A 531 -22.06 -49.91 18.39
CA THR A 531 -23.10 -49.76 19.43
C THR A 531 -24.50 -49.86 18.81
N THR A 532 -25.35 -50.64 19.48
CA THR A 532 -26.67 -51.04 18.99
C THR A 532 -27.76 -50.43 19.87
N SER A 533 -28.80 -49.88 19.26
CA SER A 533 -30.13 -49.88 19.87
C SER A 533 -31.18 -50.16 18.79
N THR A 534 -32.03 -51.16 19.07
CA THR A 534 -33.05 -51.71 18.17
C THR A 534 -34.44 -51.41 18.71
N THR A 535 -35.44 -51.19 17.85
CA THR A 535 -36.78 -51.80 17.96
C THR A 535 -37.46 -51.83 16.58
N THR A 536 -38.10 -52.96 16.27
CA THR A 536 -38.78 -53.34 15.02
C THR A 536 -40.23 -52.75 14.99
N THR A 537 -41.02 -52.69 13.89
CA THR A 537 -41.79 -53.84 13.33
C THR A 537 -42.76 -53.41 12.19
N GLU A 538 -42.74 -54.17 11.08
CA GLU A 538 -43.77 -54.46 10.03
C GLU A 538 -44.29 -53.43 8.99
N GLU A 539 -44.44 -53.93 7.75
CA GLU A 539 -45.20 -53.39 6.61
C GLU A 539 -46.73 -53.49 6.82
N PRO A 540 -47.55 -53.00 5.87
CA PRO A 540 -48.25 -54.02 5.06
C PRO A 540 -48.26 -53.74 3.54
N LYS A 541 -48.46 -54.81 2.76
CA LYS A 541 -48.51 -54.81 1.29
C LYS A 541 -49.82 -55.41 0.76
N THR A 542 -50.32 -54.88 -0.36
CA THR A 542 -51.41 -55.40 -1.24
C THR A 542 -52.81 -55.59 -0.62
N THR A 543 -53.88 -55.06 -1.21
CA THR A 543 -54.59 -55.69 -2.36
C THR A 543 -55.60 -54.72 -3.00
N SER A 544 -55.91 -54.94 -4.28
CA SER A 544 -56.82 -54.16 -5.13
C SER A 544 -58.32 -54.52 -5.01
N THR A 545 -59.21 -53.53 -5.14
CA THR A 545 -60.61 -53.73 -5.57
C THR A 545 -61.11 -52.58 -6.45
N THR A 546 -61.90 -52.94 -7.46
CA THR A 546 -62.56 -52.06 -8.45
C THR A 546 -63.92 -51.58 -7.95
N THR A 547 -64.29 -50.33 -8.24
CA THR A 547 -65.71 -49.92 -8.39
C THR A 547 -65.85 -48.89 -9.52
N THR A 548 -66.98 -48.93 -10.22
CA THR A 548 -67.27 -48.24 -11.49
C THR A 548 -68.44 -47.25 -11.33
N GLU A 549 -68.35 -46.08 -11.96
CA GLU A 549 -69.45 -45.23 -12.49
C GLU A 549 -68.76 -44.16 -13.37
N GLU A 550 -68.83 -44.14 -14.70
CA GLU A 550 -69.95 -44.00 -15.67
C GLU A 550 -70.64 -42.62 -15.71
N SER A 551 -70.09 -41.71 -16.53
CA SER A 551 -70.82 -40.99 -17.60
C SER A 551 -69.82 -40.22 -18.49
N LYS A 552 -69.58 -40.63 -19.74
CA LYS A 552 -70.39 -40.40 -20.97
C LYS A 552 -70.36 -38.95 -21.51
N THR A 553 -69.64 -38.81 -22.64
CA THR A 553 -70.00 -38.04 -23.87
C THR A 553 -70.44 -36.57 -23.71
N THR A 554 -69.88 -35.62 -24.46
CA THR A 554 -69.90 -35.63 -25.94
C THR A 554 -68.85 -34.69 -26.52
N SER A 555 -68.19 -35.13 -27.60
CA SER A 555 -67.36 -34.28 -28.46
C SER A 555 -68.21 -33.65 -29.58
N THR A 556 -67.99 -32.36 -29.88
CA THR A 556 -68.48 -31.75 -31.12
C THR A 556 -67.41 -30.86 -31.74
N THR A 557 -66.95 -31.24 -32.92
CA THR A 557 -66.05 -30.47 -33.79
C THR A 557 -66.83 -29.37 -34.51
N THR A 558 -66.27 -28.15 -34.58
CA THR A 558 -66.62 -27.18 -35.64
C THR A 558 -65.37 -26.38 -36.05
N SER A 559 -65.07 -26.42 -37.34
CA SER A 559 -64.02 -25.63 -38.01
C SER A 559 -64.47 -24.19 -38.29
N THR A 560 -63.58 -23.38 -38.89
CA THR A 560 -63.85 -22.33 -39.93
C THR A 560 -63.33 -20.91 -39.61
N THR A 561 -62.17 -20.61 -40.21
CA THR A 561 -61.83 -19.37 -40.97
C THR A 561 -61.77 -17.98 -40.31
N THR A 562 -60.54 -17.47 -40.26
CA THR A 562 -60.04 -16.16 -40.74
C THR A 562 -61.00 -14.97 -40.91
N THR A 563 -60.65 -13.81 -40.31
CA THR A 563 -60.74 -12.49 -41.01
C THR A 563 -59.67 -11.51 -40.47
N THR A 564 -59.05 -10.76 -41.38
CA THR A 564 -58.07 -9.69 -41.12
C THR A 564 -58.75 -8.37 -40.75
N THR A 565 -58.17 -7.55 -39.88
CA THR A 565 -58.48 -6.10 -39.89
C THR A 565 -57.25 -5.24 -39.60
N THR A 566 -57.08 -4.22 -40.43
CA THR A 566 -56.04 -3.19 -40.37
C THR A 566 -56.42 -2.08 -39.38
N GLY A 567 -55.43 -1.40 -38.78
CA GLY A 567 -55.65 -0.17 -38.02
C GLY A 567 -54.37 0.67 -37.93
N GLU A 568 -54.33 1.79 -38.64
CA GLU A 568 -53.24 2.78 -38.56
C GLU A 568 -53.46 3.77 -37.39
N GLU A 569 -52.32 4.26 -36.88
CA GLU A 569 -52.00 5.54 -36.22
C GLU A 569 -53.10 6.57 -35.83
N PRO A 570 -52.86 7.36 -34.76
CA PRO A 570 -52.23 8.65 -35.04
C PRO A 570 -51.09 9.10 -34.10
N LYS A 571 -49.99 9.48 -34.74
CA LYS A 571 -49.05 10.57 -34.43
C LYS A 571 -49.46 11.58 -33.34
N THR A 572 -48.54 11.90 -32.43
CA THR A 572 -48.46 13.24 -31.80
C THR A 572 -47.00 13.63 -31.59
N THR A 573 -46.66 14.87 -31.94
CA THR A 573 -45.29 15.42 -31.92
C THR A 573 -45.05 16.23 -30.65
N VAL A 574 -43.88 16.08 -30.02
CA VAL A 574 -43.29 17.12 -29.17
C VAL A 574 -41.83 17.33 -29.60
N THR A 575 -41.47 18.59 -29.77
CA THR A 575 -40.19 19.03 -30.35
C THR A 575 -39.28 19.59 -29.26
N THR A 576 -38.02 19.17 -29.22
CA THR A 576 -36.93 19.96 -28.63
C THR A 576 -35.67 19.82 -29.49
N THR A 577 -34.96 20.93 -29.64
CA THR A 577 -33.96 21.17 -30.69
C THR A 577 -32.55 21.23 -30.12
N ASN A 578 -31.55 21.19 -31.01
CA ASN A 578 -30.13 21.54 -30.78
C ASN A 578 -29.31 20.51 -29.95
N ASP A 579 -28.02 20.29 -30.20
CA ASP A 579 -27.16 20.74 -31.32
C ASP A 579 -26.00 19.76 -31.53
N LYS A 580 -25.36 19.81 -32.71
CA LYS A 580 -24.18 18.98 -33.05
C LYS A 580 -22.89 19.80 -33.09
N PRO A 581 -21.94 19.58 -32.18
CA PRO A 581 -20.51 19.78 -32.46
C PRO A 581 -19.97 18.52 -33.17
N GLY A 582 -19.20 18.57 -34.25
CA GLY A 582 -18.33 19.65 -34.71
C GLY A 582 -16.88 19.28 -34.38
N LEU A 583 -16.25 18.42 -35.18
CA LEU A 583 -14.85 18.05 -34.99
C LEU A 583 -13.97 19.30 -35.18
N PRO A 584 -13.06 19.64 -34.24
CA PRO A 584 -11.98 20.55 -34.53
C PRO A 584 -10.94 19.85 -35.43
N LYS A 585 -10.38 20.62 -36.38
CA LYS A 585 -9.28 20.24 -37.27
C LYS A 585 -8.13 21.22 -37.08
N THR A 586 -6.90 20.78 -37.39
CA THR A 586 -5.63 21.55 -37.47
C THR A 586 -5.02 22.03 -36.13
N GLY A 587 -3.69 22.16 -35.97
CA GLY A 587 -2.53 21.92 -36.87
C GLY A 587 -1.57 20.85 -36.33
N GLU A 588 -0.68 20.22 -37.10
CA GLU A 588 0.46 20.76 -37.88
C GLU A 588 1.68 21.11 -36.98
N GLY A 589 2.90 20.61 -37.20
CA GLY A 589 3.35 19.55 -38.11
C GLY A 589 4.87 19.27 -37.99
N LYS A 590 5.27 18.00 -37.79
CA LYS A 590 6.67 17.52 -37.87
C LYS A 590 6.71 16.06 -38.33
N GLY A 591 6.85 15.82 -39.64
CA GLY A 591 6.94 14.44 -40.18
C GLY A 591 7.68 14.31 -41.51
N THR A 592 7.65 15.34 -42.35
CA THR A 592 8.10 15.27 -43.74
C THR A 592 9.63 15.25 -43.95
N LEU A 593 10.44 15.52 -42.92
CA LEU A 593 11.90 15.55 -43.06
C LEU A 593 12.55 14.15 -42.98
N VAL A 594 11.98 13.25 -42.17
CA VAL A 594 12.55 11.92 -41.91
C VAL A 594 12.34 10.97 -43.11
N THR A 595 11.20 11.08 -43.79
CA THR A 595 10.87 10.25 -44.95
C THR A 595 11.81 10.48 -46.14
N ILE A 596 12.33 11.70 -46.31
CA ILE A 596 13.23 12.07 -47.41
C ILE A 596 14.63 11.47 -47.19
N ILE A 597 15.15 11.49 -45.95
CA ILE A 597 16.47 10.91 -45.62
C ILE A 597 16.46 9.38 -45.79
N GLY A 598 15.35 8.72 -45.44
CA GLY A 598 15.15 7.28 -45.68
C GLY A 598 15.18 6.89 -47.16
N PHE A 599 14.57 7.69 -48.04
CA PHE A 599 14.61 7.41 -49.49
C PHE A 599 15.99 7.63 -50.12
N VAL A 600 16.73 8.67 -49.70
CA VAL A 600 18.08 8.95 -50.25
C VAL A 600 19.06 7.82 -49.90
N THR A 601 19.02 7.31 -48.67
CA THR A 601 19.90 6.20 -48.24
C THR A 601 19.59 4.87 -48.93
N LEU A 602 18.31 4.57 -49.22
CA LEU A 602 17.92 3.40 -50.00
C LEU A 602 18.40 3.48 -51.47
N ILE A 603 18.29 4.65 -52.09
CA ILE A 603 18.74 4.85 -53.48
C ILE A 603 20.28 4.78 -53.57
N SER A 604 21.01 5.39 -52.64
CA SER A 604 22.48 5.34 -52.59
C SER A 604 23.02 3.91 -52.45
N SER A 605 22.37 3.06 -51.64
CA SER A 605 22.78 1.67 -51.45
C SER A 605 22.51 0.79 -52.68
N ILE A 606 21.41 1.02 -53.40
CA ILE A 606 21.13 0.34 -54.69
C ILE A 606 22.18 0.73 -55.76
N ILE A 607 22.55 2.02 -55.85
CA ILE A 607 23.58 2.48 -56.79
C ILE A 607 24.95 1.87 -56.48
N LEU A 608 25.32 1.75 -55.19
CA LEU A 608 26.58 1.12 -54.77
C LEU A 608 26.65 -0.38 -55.17
N VAL A 609 25.55 -1.12 -54.99
CA VAL A 609 25.45 -2.53 -55.41
C VAL A 609 25.52 -2.68 -56.93
N ALA A 610 24.94 -1.75 -57.69
CA ALA A 610 25.03 -1.74 -59.16
C ALA A 610 26.48 -1.49 -59.64
N PHE A 611 27.21 -0.54 -59.03
CA PHE A 611 28.62 -0.28 -59.36
C PHE A 611 29.52 -1.49 -59.04
N LEU A 612 29.30 -2.13 -57.88
CA LEU A 612 30.03 -3.34 -57.47
C LEU A 612 29.71 -4.58 -58.33
N HIS A 613 28.56 -4.61 -59.02
CA HIS A 613 28.26 -5.63 -60.04
C HIS A 613 28.90 -5.32 -61.39
N LYS A 614 28.99 -4.04 -61.79
CA LYS A 614 29.60 -3.65 -63.07
C LYS A 614 31.12 -3.87 -63.06
N SER A 615 31.79 -3.60 -61.94
CA SER A 615 33.22 -3.86 -61.69
C SER A 615 33.64 -5.35 -61.68
N LYS A 616 32.76 -6.28 -62.04
CA LYS A 616 33.02 -7.73 -62.08
C LYS A 616 32.93 -8.35 -63.47
N LYS A 617 32.76 -7.53 -64.51
CA LYS A 617 32.58 -8.00 -65.89
C LYS A 617 33.51 -7.37 -66.94
N ASP A 618 34.45 -6.57 -66.47
CA ASP A 618 35.67 -6.13 -67.17
C ASP A 618 36.89 -6.63 -66.36
#